data_AF-A0A1S8WIZ2-F1
#
_entry.id   AF-A0A1S8WIZ2-F1
#
_cell.length_a   1.000
_cell.length_b   1.000
_cell.length_c   1.000
_cell.angle_alpha   90.00
_cell.angle_beta   90.00
_cell.angle_gamma   90.00
#
_symmetry.space_group_name_H-M   'P 1'
#
loop_
_entity.id
_entity.type
_entity.pdbx_description
1 polymer ?
#
loop_
_entity_poly.entity_id
_entity_poly.type
_entity_poly.pdbx_seq_one_letter_code
_entity_poly.pdbx_strand_id
1 'polypeptide(L)'
;MRIEEVRSTSKAQRVAAHTHIKGLGLDENGIPLPSAAGLVGQECAREAAGIVVEMIRSKKMAGRAVLMAGPPGTGKTAIAMAIAQDLGNKVPFCPMVGSEVYSSEIKKTEVLMENFRRAIGLRIKEIKEVYEGEVTELTPVETESPTGGLGKTISHVIISLRTAKGVKQLKLDPCIYESLQKEHVEVGDVIYIEANSGAVKRQGRCDVYTAEYDLEADEYVPLPKGEVHKKKEVVQDVTLHDLDVANARPQGGQDIVSMMGQLMKPKKTEIT
;
A
#
# COMPACT_ATOMS: atom_id res chain seq x y z
N MET A 1 20.05 17.96 33.36
CA MET A 1 19.45 17.82 32.02
C MET A 1 17.95 17.95 32.17
N ARG A 2 17.32 19.01 31.62
CA ARG A 2 15.86 19.09 31.54
C ARG A 2 15.44 18.21 30.37
N ILE A 3 14.68 17.16 30.65
CA ILE A 3 14.10 16.29 29.64
C ILE A 3 12.93 17.07 29.03
N GLU A 4 12.98 17.35 27.73
CA GLU A 4 11.81 17.86 27.00
C GLU A 4 10.81 16.72 26.81
N GLU A 5 9.58 16.91 27.31
CA GLU A 5 8.47 16.02 27.00
C GLU A 5 8.18 16.06 25.50
N VAL A 6 8.40 14.93 24.84
CA VAL A 6 7.99 14.72 23.45
C VAL A 6 6.46 14.71 23.43
N ARG A 7 5.85 15.85 23.07
CA ARG A 7 4.43 15.90 22.74
C ARG A 7 4.16 14.91 21.62
N SER A 8 3.22 13.99 21.86
CA SER A 8 2.65 13.07 20.87
C SER A 8 2.56 13.74 19.49
N THR A 9 3.39 13.29 18.56
CA THR A 9 3.36 13.69 17.15
C THR A 9 2.21 12.96 16.47
N SER A 10 0.97 13.15 16.96
CA SER A 10 -0.21 12.89 16.14
C SER A 10 -0.04 13.74 14.89
N LYS A 11 0.38 13.12 13.78
CA LYS A 11 0.78 13.79 12.53
C LYS A 11 -0.24 14.89 12.22
N ALA A 12 0.13 16.14 12.45
CA ALA A 12 -0.72 17.26 12.10
C ALA A 12 -0.93 17.20 10.58
N GLN A 13 -2.15 16.89 10.15
CA GLN A 13 -2.47 16.93 8.73
C GLN A 13 -2.25 18.37 8.25
N ARG A 14 -1.34 18.56 7.30
CA ARG A 14 -1.07 19.87 6.70
C ARG A 14 -2.38 20.40 6.11
N VAL A 15 -2.77 21.61 6.53
CA VAL A 15 -3.95 22.29 5.99
C VAL A 15 -3.60 22.86 4.62
N ALA A 16 -4.26 22.36 3.58
CA ALA A 16 -4.19 22.88 2.23
C ALA A 16 -5.48 23.64 1.89
N ALA A 17 -5.46 24.39 0.78
CA ALA A 17 -6.58 25.26 0.37
C ALA A 17 -7.94 24.53 0.28
N HIS A 18 -7.96 23.21 0.06
CA HIS A 18 -9.17 22.41 -0.12
C HIS A 18 -9.33 21.27 0.90
N THR A 19 -8.59 21.27 2.02
CA THR A 19 -8.68 20.21 3.06
C THR A 19 -10.09 20.11 3.69
N HIS A 20 -10.86 21.20 3.64
CA HIS A 20 -12.23 21.28 4.15
C HIS A 20 -13.25 20.51 3.31
N ILE A 21 -12.92 20.16 2.06
CA ILE A 21 -13.83 19.46 1.14
C ILE A 21 -13.83 17.96 1.46
N LYS A 22 -15.01 17.42 1.75
CA LYS A 22 -15.22 16.01 2.12
C LYS A 22 -16.14 15.25 1.16
N GLY A 23 -16.72 15.93 0.17
CA GLY A 23 -17.63 15.32 -0.81
C GLY A 23 -18.50 16.37 -1.50
N LEU A 24 -19.44 15.94 -2.37
CA LEU A 24 -20.33 16.86 -3.08
C LEU A 24 -21.48 17.37 -2.20
N GLY A 25 -21.78 16.73 -1.07
CA GLY A 25 -22.83 17.15 -0.14
C GLY A 25 -24.24 17.05 -0.76
N LEU A 26 -24.48 16.01 -1.55
CA LEU A 26 -25.80 15.71 -2.10
C LEU A 26 -26.59 14.83 -1.11
N ASP A 27 -27.90 14.88 -1.19
CA ASP A 27 -28.79 13.93 -0.51
C ASP A 27 -28.88 12.60 -1.29
N GLU A 28 -29.72 11.67 -0.79
CA GLU A 28 -29.94 10.36 -1.40
C GLU A 28 -30.56 10.42 -2.81
N ASN A 29 -31.22 11.54 -3.15
CA ASN A 29 -31.85 11.77 -4.45
C ASN A 29 -30.92 12.52 -5.42
N GLY A 30 -29.70 12.86 -5.00
CA GLY A 30 -28.75 13.64 -5.80
C GLY A 30 -28.96 15.15 -5.73
N ILE A 31 -29.82 15.64 -4.83
CA ILE A 31 -30.11 17.07 -4.67
C ILE A 31 -29.06 17.71 -3.74
N PRO A 32 -28.46 18.85 -4.12
CA PRO A 32 -27.44 19.51 -3.31
C PRO A 32 -28.03 20.14 -2.06
N LEU A 33 -27.44 19.82 -0.90
CA LEU A 33 -27.76 20.50 0.35
C LEU A 33 -27.10 21.90 0.40
N PRO A 34 -27.73 22.93 1.00
CA PRO A 34 -27.24 24.32 0.95
C PRO A 34 -25.79 24.50 1.44
N SER A 35 -25.42 23.78 2.51
CA SER A 35 -24.06 23.69 3.03
C SER A 35 -23.83 22.30 3.58
N ALA A 36 -22.98 21.52 2.90
CA ALA A 36 -22.68 20.13 3.28
C ALA A 36 -21.32 19.70 2.72
N ALA A 37 -20.67 18.78 3.43
CA ALA A 37 -19.39 18.18 3.03
C ALA A 37 -18.28 19.20 2.66
N GLY A 38 -18.33 20.40 3.26
CA GLY A 38 -17.37 21.48 3.02
C GLY A 38 -17.67 22.38 1.82
N LEU A 39 -18.69 22.07 1.01
CA LEU A 39 -19.15 22.94 -0.08
C LEU A 39 -20.35 23.80 0.37
N VAL A 40 -20.43 25.01 -0.20
CA VAL A 40 -21.51 25.97 0.03
C VAL A 40 -22.00 26.49 -1.32
N GLY A 41 -23.32 26.45 -1.55
CA GLY A 41 -23.91 26.86 -2.83
C GLY A 41 -23.46 25.97 -4.00
N GLN A 42 -23.28 26.57 -5.18
CA GLN A 42 -22.95 25.89 -6.45
C GLN A 42 -23.85 24.68 -6.74
N GLU A 43 -25.15 24.83 -6.46
CA GLU A 43 -26.13 23.74 -6.45
C GLU A 43 -26.17 23.00 -7.79
N CYS A 44 -26.43 23.70 -8.90
CA CYS A 44 -26.50 23.07 -10.22
C CYS A 44 -25.20 22.36 -10.61
N ALA A 45 -24.04 22.92 -10.24
CA ALA A 45 -22.74 22.33 -10.56
C ALA A 45 -22.45 21.08 -9.72
N ARG A 46 -22.90 21.05 -8.45
CA ARG A 46 -22.80 19.89 -7.57
C ARG A 46 -23.74 18.78 -7.98
N GLU A 47 -24.98 19.11 -8.35
CA GLU A 47 -25.95 18.17 -8.91
C GLU A 47 -25.40 17.52 -10.19
N ALA A 48 -24.92 18.32 -11.14
CA ALA A 48 -24.28 17.83 -12.36
C ALA A 48 -23.05 16.96 -12.07
N ALA A 49 -22.23 17.33 -11.08
CA ALA A 49 -21.10 16.53 -10.63
C ALA A 49 -21.54 15.18 -10.01
N GLY A 50 -22.68 15.14 -9.33
CA GLY A 50 -23.30 13.91 -8.83
C GLY A 50 -23.61 12.92 -9.95
N ILE A 51 -24.18 13.41 -11.05
CA ILE A 51 -24.44 12.61 -12.26
C ILE A 51 -23.11 12.09 -12.84
N VAL A 52 -22.04 12.90 -12.84
CA VAL A 52 -20.71 12.46 -13.28
C VAL A 52 -20.16 11.36 -12.37
N VAL A 53 -20.28 11.48 -11.05
CA VAL A 53 -19.88 10.43 -10.09
C VAL A 53 -20.64 9.14 -10.37
N GLU A 54 -21.95 9.22 -10.62
CA GLU A 54 -22.77 8.05 -10.97
C GLU A 54 -22.35 7.41 -12.29
N MET A 55 -22.06 8.21 -13.32
CA MET A 55 -21.54 7.72 -14.60
C MET A 55 -20.19 7.01 -14.45
N ILE A 56 -19.33 7.49 -13.56
CA ILE A 56 -18.04 6.85 -13.26
C ILE A 56 -18.28 5.53 -12.52
N ARG A 57 -19.10 5.51 -11.47
CA ARG A 57 -19.42 4.30 -10.70
C ARG A 57 -20.09 3.22 -11.55
N SER A 58 -20.96 3.63 -12.47
CA SER A 58 -21.63 2.73 -13.44
C SER A 58 -20.77 2.35 -14.64
N LYS A 59 -19.52 2.83 -14.70
CA LYS A 59 -18.54 2.55 -15.78
C LYS A 59 -19.00 2.99 -17.18
N LYS A 60 -19.85 4.03 -17.27
CA LYS A 60 -20.39 4.58 -18.52
C LYS A 60 -19.68 5.85 -19.01
N MET A 61 -18.58 6.24 -18.36
CA MET A 61 -17.85 7.48 -18.65
C MET A 61 -16.69 7.31 -19.66
N ALA A 62 -16.53 6.14 -20.27
CA ALA A 62 -15.42 5.85 -21.18
C ALA A 62 -15.36 6.84 -22.36
N GLY A 63 -14.18 7.45 -22.56
CA GLY A 63 -13.91 8.37 -23.69
C GLY A 63 -14.58 9.74 -23.59
N ARG A 64 -15.16 10.10 -22.44
CA ARG A 64 -15.82 11.40 -22.24
C ARG A 64 -14.93 12.35 -21.43
N ALA A 65 -15.02 13.64 -21.73
CA ALA A 65 -14.38 14.71 -20.97
C ALA A 65 -15.45 15.61 -20.33
N VAL A 66 -15.13 16.14 -19.15
CA VAL A 66 -15.98 17.12 -18.44
C VAL A 66 -15.21 18.44 -18.40
N LEU A 67 -15.82 19.50 -18.93
CA LEU A 67 -15.28 20.85 -18.86
C LEU A 67 -16.01 21.63 -17.76
N MET A 68 -15.29 22.04 -16.72
CA MET A 68 -15.79 22.99 -15.73
C MET A 68 -15.43 24.40 -16.18
N ALA A 69 -16.41 25.14 -16.67
CA ALA A 69 -16.24 26.52 -17.12
C ALA A 69 -16.78 27.52 -16.09
N GLY A 70 -16.09 28.65 -15.94
CA GLY A 70 -16.54 29.75 -15.08
C GLY A 70 -15.39 30.67 -14.65
N PRO A 71 -15.70 31.85 -14.08
CA PRO A 71 -14.71 32.82 -13.61
C PRO A 71 -13.69 32.23 -12.62
N PRO A 72 -12.49 32.82 -12.46
CA PRO A 72 -11.56 32.41 -11.41
C PRO A 72 -12.20 32.54 -10.01
N GLY A 73 -11.83 31.66 -9.08
CA GLY A 73 -12.33 31.71 -7.70
C GLY A 73 -13.73 31.14 -7.47
N THR A 74 -14.42 30.58 -8.48
CA THR A 74 -15.81 30.09 -8.34
C THR A 74 -15.95 28.63 -7.88
N GLY A 75 -14.87 27.97 -7.45
CA GLY A 75 -14.96 26.62 -6.88
C GLY A 75 -14.83 25.45 -7.89
N LYS A 76 -14.35 25.69 -9.11
CA LYS A 76 -14.11 24.61 -10.10
C LYS A 76 -13.21 23.50 -9.56
N THR A 77 -12.04 23.86 -9.01
CA THR A 77 -11.11 22.90 -8.39
C THR A 77 -11.73 22.23 -7.15
N ALA A 78 -12.55 22.98 -6.40
CA ALA A 78 -13.25 22.46 -5.23
C ALA A 78 -14.22 21.33 -5.60
N ILE A 79 -15.00 21.51 -6.67
CA ILE A 79 -15.91 20.48 -7.20
C ILE A 79 -15.13 19.28 -7.72
N ALA A 80 -14.00 19.48 -8.41
CA ALA A 80 -13.14 18.38 -8.86
C ALA A 80 -12.65 17.51 -7.69
N MET A 81 -12.23 18.15 -6.60
CA MET A 81 -11.79 17.45 -5.39
C MET A 81 -12.96 16.77 -4.67
N ALA A 82 -14.15 17.38 -4.67
CA ALA A 82 -15.34 16.77 -4.12
C ALA A 82 -15.75 15.49 -4.88
N ILE A 83 -15.66 15.50 -6.21
CA ILE A 83 -15.86 14.29 -7.04
C ILE A 83 -14.88 13.19 -6.61
N ALA A 84 -13.60 13.53 -6.41
CA ALA A 84 -12.59 12.56 -5.97
C ALA A 84 -12.90 11.98 -4.59
N GLN A 85 -13.33 12.82 -3.63
CA GLN A 85 -13.72 12.37 -2.30
C GLN A 85 -14.93 11.43 -2.34
N ASP A 86 -15.95 11.74 -3.15
CA ASP A 86 -17.15 10.90 -3.28
C ASP A 86 -16.86 9.56 -3.98
N LEU A 87 -15.92 9.52 -4.93
CA LEU A 87 -15.46 8.27 -5.53
C LEU A 87 -14.66 7.40 -4.54
N GLY A 88 -14.02 8.06 -3.57
CA GLY A 88 -13.25 7.44 -2.48
C GLY A 88 -11.87 6.91 -2.91
N ASN A 89 -11.11 6.43 -1.93
CA ASN A 89 -9.70 6.03 -2.10
C ASN A 89 -9.47 4.85 -3.06
N LYS A 90 -10.54 4.20 -3.49
CA LYS A 90 -10.50 3.03 -4.38
C LYS A 90 -10.41 3.41 -5.87
N VAL A 91 -10.70 4.67 -6.20
CA VAL A 91 -10.63 5.18 -7.57
C VAL A 91 -9.45 6.16 -7.63
N PRO A 92 -8.45 5.93 -8.49
CA PRO A 92 -7.33 6.85 -8.62
C PRO A 92 -7.81 8.24 -9.06
N PHE A 93 -7.25 9.27 -8.42
CA PHE A 93 -7.45 10.67 -8.81
C PHE A 93 -6.08 11.32 -8.99
N CYS A 94 -5.79 11.75 -10.22
CA CYS A 94 -4.50 12.31 -10.61
C CYS A 94 -4.69 13.78 -11.00
N PRO A 95 -4.60 14.74 -10.06
CA PRO A 95 -4.62 16.15 -10.40
C PRO A 95 -3.33 16.51 -11.15
N MET A 96 -3.47 17.27 -12.23
CA MET A 96 -2.36 17.75 -13.05
C MET A 96 -2.60 19.21 -13.43
N VAL A 97 -1.54 20.02 -13.35
CA VAL A 97 -1.56 21.40 -13.85
C VAL A 97 -1.06 21.41 -15.30
N GLY A 98 -1.69 22.19 -16.17
CA GLY A 98 -1.34 22.20 -17.61
C GLY A 98 0.13 22.56 -17.91
N SER A 99 0.78 23.32 -17.02
CA SER A 99 2.21 23.64 -17.13
C SER A 99 3.13 22.44 -16.89
N GLU A 100 2.70 21.43 -16.13
CA GLU A 100 3.48 20.22 -15.84
C GLU A 100 3.73 19.36 -17.08
N VAL A 101 2.94 19.55 -18.14
CA VAL A 101 3.10 18.84 -19.42
C VAL A 101 4.41 19.22 -20.13
N TYR A 102 4.97 20.39 -19.81
CA TYR A 102 6.19 20.88 -20.43
C TYR A 102 7.41 20.43 -19.61
N SER A 103 8.23 19.56 -20.19
CA SER A 103 9.47 19.07 -19.59
C SER A 103 10.63 19.16 -20.59
N SER A 104 11.84 19.40 -20.08
CA SER A 104 13.08 19.34 -20.86
C SER A 104 13.58 17.91 -21.09
N GLU A 105 13.22 16.99 -20.19
CA GLU A 105 13.71 15.61 -20.19
C GLU A 105 12.74 14.66 -20.92
N ILE A 106 11.44 14.94 -20.86
CA ILE A 106 10.39 14.04 -21.30
C ILE A 106 9.50 14.75 -22.33
N LYS A 107 9.12 14.03 -23.39
CA LYS A 107 8.20 14.56 -24.42
C LYS A 107 6.82 14.86 -23.82
N LYS A 108 6.18 15.94 -24.26
CA LYS A 108 4.83 16.37 -23.81
C LYS A 108 3.79 15.24 -23.89
N THR A 109 3.84 14.45 -24.97
CA THR A 109 2.93 13.31 -25.18
C THR A 109 3.15 12.22 -24.14
N GLU A 110 4.40 11.98 -23.75
CA GLU A 110 4.75 10.98 -22.76
C GLU A 110 4.27 11.41 -21.37
N VAL A 111 4.45 12.68 -21.01
CA VAL A 111 3.93 13.22 -19.75
C VAL A 111 2.40 13.05 -19.64
N LEU A 112 1.67 13.32 -20.73
CA LEU A 112 0.22 13.09 -20.77
C LEU A 112 -0.13 11.60 -20.65
N MET A 113 0.54 10.72 -21.40
CA MET A 113 0.30 9.28 -21.35
C MET A 113 0.58 8.69 -19.96
N GLU A 114 1.65 9.14 -19.30
CA GLU A 114 1.99 8.75 -17.93
C GLU A 114 0.87 9.11 -16.95
N ASN A 115 0.31 10.31 -17.07
CA ASN A 115 -0.79 10.77 -16.21
C ASN A 115 -2.09 10.01 -16.48
N PHE A 116 -2.40 9.69 -17.74
CA PHE A 116 -3.53 8.81 -18.05
C PHE A 116 -3.34 7.43 -17.40
N ARG A 117 -2.14 6.86 -17.44
CA ARG A 117 -1.86 5.55 -16.84
C ARG A 117 -1.85 5.55 -15.32
N ARG A 118 -1.50 6.68 -14.68
CA ARG A 118 -1.69 6.88 -13.23
C ARG A 118 -3.16 6.97 -12.83
N ALA A 119 -4.00 7.54 -13.70
CA ALA A 119 -5.43 7.67 -13.46
C ALA A 119 -6.22 6.36 -13.69
N ILE A 120 -5.62 5.33 -14.28
CA ILE A 120 -6.26 4.03 -14.51
C ILE A 120 -5.80 3.03 -13.46
N GLY A 121 -6.73 2.68 -12.57
CA GLY A 121 -6.53 1.67 -11.53
C GLY A 121 -6.98 0.28 -11.97
N LEU A 122 -6.18 -0.72 -11.64
CA LEU A 122 -6.49 -2.14 -11.72
C LEU A 122 -6.64 -2.68 -10.31
N ARG A 123 -7.75 -3.38 -10.06
CA ARG A 123 -7.97 -4.15 -8.84
C ARG A 123 -7.73 -5.61 -9.13
N ILE A 124 -6.65 -6.16 -8.59
CA ILE A 124 -6.30 -7.56 -8.71
C ILE A 124 -6.77 -8.26 -7.44
N LYS A 125 -7.54 -9.33 -7.62
CA LYS A 125 -7.99 -10.21 -6.55
C LYS A 125 -7.33 -11.55 -6.74
N GLU A 126 -6.50 -11.94 -5.78
CA GLU A 126 -5.79 -13.21 -5.82
C GLU A 126 -6.08 -13.98 -4.54
N ILE A 127 -6.25 -15.30 -4.66
CA ILE A 127 -6.37 -16.19 -3.51
C ILE A 127 -4.99 -16.77 -3.27
N LYS A 128 -4.37 -16.39 -2.15
CA LYS A 128 -3.07 -16.92 -1.73
C LYS A 128 -3.25 -17.98 -0.66
N GLU A 129 -2.51 -19.07 -0.76
CA GLU A 129 -2.41 -20.07 0.32
C GLU A 129 -1.30 -19.64 1.27
N VAL A 130 -1.63 -19.55 2.57
CA VAL A 130 -0.76 -18.90 3.55
C VAL A 130 -0.72 -19.69 4.84
N TYR A 131 0.45 -19.69 5.46
CA TYR A 131 0.65 -20.13 6.84
C TYR A 131 0.82 -18.89 7.71
N GLU A 132 -0.07 -18.70 8.66
CA GLU A 132 -0.09 -17.52 9.55
C GLU A 132 -0.19 -18.00 10.99
N GLY A 133 0.69 -17.50 11.86
CA GLY A 133 0.72 -17.92 13.26
C GLY A 133 1.90 -17.34 14.00
N GLU A 134 1.85 -17.48 15.32
CA GLU A 134 2.96 -17.20 16.21
C GLU A 134 4.01 -18.33 16.10
N VAL A 135 5.28 -17.96 15.99
CA VAL A 135 6.40 -18.89 16.03
C VAL A 135 6.60 -19.38 17.46
N THR A 136 6.40 -20.68 17.68
CA THR A 136 6.62 -21.34 18.98
C THR A 136 7.92 -22.13 19.03
N GLU A 137 8.41 -22.54 17.86
CA GLU A 137 9.67 -23.28 17.72
C GLU A 137 10.27 -22.91 16.36
N LEU A 138 11.58 -22.71 16.32
CA LEU A 138 12.36 -22.47 15.11
C LEU A 138 13.69 -23.19 15.23
N THR A 139 13.80 -24.35 14.58
CA THR A 139 14.96 -25.24 14.71
C THR A 139 15.53 -25.58 13.33
N PRO A 140 16.71 -25.04 12.95
CA PRO A 140 17.40 -25.45 11.73
C PRO A 140 18.01 -26.84 11.90
N VAL A 141 17.88 -27.70 10.88
CA VAL A 141 18.44 -29.06 10.87
C VAL A 141 19.62 -29.12 9.93
N GLU A 142 20.81 -29.30 10.49
CA GLU A 142 22.08 -29.37 9.77
C GLU A 142 22.40 -30.81 9.32
N THR A 143 22.95 -30.95 8.12
CA THR A 143 23.52 -32.20 7.59
C THR A 143 24.95 -31.98 7.12
N GLU A 144 25.74 -33.05 7.06
CA GLU A 144 27.09 -33.01 6.50
C GLU A 144 27.04 -32.69 5.01
N SER A 145 27.94 -31.80 4.56
CA SER A 145 28.00 -31.35 3.16
C SER A 145 28.33 -32.52 2.22
N PRO A 146 27.56 -32.76 1.14
CA PRO A 146 27.87 -33.78 0.14
C PRO A 146 29.22 -33.58 -0.57
N THR A 147 29.73 -32.34 -0.59
CA THR A 147 30.93 -31.91 -1.30
C THR A 147 32.24 -32.08 -0.51
N GLY A 148 32.24 -32.78 0.63
CA GLY A 148 33.47 -33.13 1.36
C GLY A 148 34.24 -31.94 1.97
N GLY A 149 33.63 -30.76 2.01
CA GLY A 149 34.15 -29.58 2.70
C GLY A 149 33.76 -29.57 4.18
N LEU A 150 34.60 -28.96 5.03
CA LEU A 150 34.47 -28.79 6.49
C LEU A 150 33.30 -27.88 6.94
N GLY A 151 32.15 -27.95 6.26
CA GLY A 151 30.97 -27.15 6.58
C GLY A 151 29.75 -28.01 6.85
N LYS A 152 28.98 -27.67 7.88
CA LYS A 152 27.62 -28.16 8.04
C LYS A 152 26.69 -27.32 7.16
N THR A 153 25.83 -27.97 6.39
CA THR A 153 24.82 -27.30 5.55
C THR A 153 23.44 -27.48 6.15
N ILE A 154 22.62 -26.43 6.13
CA ILE A 154 21.23 -26.52 6.59
C ILE A 154 20.43 -27.31 5.55
N SER A 155 19.85 -28.43 5.98
CA SER A 155 19.07 -29.32 5.11
C SER A 155 17.59 -28.93 5.04
N HIS A 156 17.03 -28.47 6.16
CA HIS A 156 15.67 -27.96 6.29
C HIS A 156 15.51 -27.24 7.63
N VAL A 157 14.43 -26.49 7.77
CA VAL A 157 14.05 -25.86 9.04
C VAL A 157 12.74 -26.42 9.53
N ILE A 158 12.68 -26.75 10.81
CA ILE A 158 11.43 -27.12 11.47
C ILE A 158 10.91 -25.88 12.18
N ILE A 159 9.70 -25.46 11.82
CA ILE A 159 9.01 -24.34 12.46
C ILE A 159 7.67 -24.80 13.01
N SER A 160 7.33 -24.40 14.23
CA SER A 160 6.01 -24.68 14.83
C SER A 160 5.22 -23.38 14.93
N LEU A 161 4.10 -23.30 14.20
CA LEU A 161 3.22 -22.13 14.18
C LEU A 161 1.95 -22.37 14.99
N ARG A 162 1.60 -21.41 15.86
CA ARG A 162 0.43 -21.44 16.74
C ARG A 162 -0.59 -20.37 16.36
N THR A 163 -1.85 -20.74 16.38
CA THR A 163 -3.00 -19.81 16.32
C THR A 163 -3.98 -20.11 17.45
N ALA A 164 -5.03 -19.31 17.57
CA ALA A 164 -6.10 -19.55 18.55
C ALA A 164 -6.84 -20.89 18.35
N LYS A 165 -6.79 -21.50 17.15
CA LYS A 165 -7.45 -22.79 16.87
C LYS A 165 -6.56 -24.00 17.05
N GLY A 166 -5.24 -23.84 16.99
CA GLY A 166 -4.33 -24.99 17.09
C GLY A 166 -2.89 -24.66 16.70
N VAL A 167 -2.06 -25.69 16.73
CA VAL A 167 -0.63 -25.62 16.41
C VAL A 167 -0.36 -26.52 15.20
N LYS A 168 0.53 -26.08 14.32
CA LYS A 168 0.99 -26.88 13.17
C LYS A 168 2.50 -26.76 13.03
N GLN A 169 3.18 -27.89 13.03
CA GLN A 169 4.60 -27.98 12.73
C GLN A 169 4.81 -28.15 11.22
N LEU A 170 5.77 -27.41 10.67
CA LEU A 170 6.09 -27.37 9.25
C LEU A 170 7.57 -27.64 9.06
N LYS A 171 7.89 -28.38 8.00
CA LYS A 171 9.24 -28.56 7.49
C LYS A 171 9.42 -27.63 6.29
N LEU A 172 10.30 -26.65 6.41
CA LEU A 172 10.57 -25.61 5.42
C LEU A 172 11.89 -25.88 4.69
N ASP A 173 11.94 -25.44 3.44
CA ASP A 173 13.16 -25.45 2.62
C ASP A 173 14.23 -24.51 3.19
N PRO A 174 15.54 -24.82 3.06
CA PRO A 174 16.62 -23.94 3.50
C PRO A 174 16.53 -22.50 2.97
N CYS A 175 16.00 -22.28 1.76
CA CYS A 175 15.84 -20.92 1.21
C CYS A 175 14.89 -20.05 2.06
N ILE A 176 13.90 -20.67 2.72
CA ILE A 176 12.95 -19.97 3.59
C ILE A 176 13.64 -19.55 4.89
N TYR A 177 14.66 -20.30 5.34
CA TYR A 177 15.46 -19.93 6.51
C TYR A 177 16.17 -18.60 6.32
N GLU A 178 16.77 -18.38 5.15
CA GLU A 178 17.42 -17.11 4.83
C GLU A 178 16.42 -15.94 4.89
N SER A 179 15.19 -16.18 4.43
CA SER A 179 14.10 -15.20 4.52
C SER A 179 13.67 -14.92 5.96
N LEU A 180 13.59 -15.96 6.81
CA LEU A 180 13.31 -15.81 8.25
C LEU A 180 14.40 -15.01 8.96
N GLN A 181 15.68 -15.26 8.65
CA GLN A 181 16.80 -14.51 9.19
C GLN A 181 16.80 -13.05 8.74
N LYS A 182 16.51 -12.79 7.46
CA LYS A 182 16.45 -11.45 6.90
C LYS A 182 15.33 -10.59 7.50
N GLU A 183 14.21 -11.22 7.85
CA GLU A 183 13.08 -10.58 8.53
C GLU A 183 13.25 -10.54 10.06
N HIS A 184 14.39 -10.99 10.59
CA HIS A 184 14.69 -11.06 12.03
C HIS A 184 13.57 -11.76 12.83
N VAL A 185 13.10 -12.90 12.32
CA VAL A 185 12.02 -13.66 12.95
C VAL A 185 12.55 -14.44 14.15
N GLU A 186 11.86 -14.28 15.28
CA GLU A 186 12.17 -14.95 16.54
C GLU A 186 10.97 -15.72 17.09
N VAL A 187 11.23 -16.60 18.06
CA VAL A 187 10.16 -17.28 18.81
C VAL A 187 9.37 -16.22 19.59
N GLY A 188 8.05 -16.25 19.44
CA GLY A 188 7.12 -15.27 19.96
C GLY A 188 6.61 -14.26 18.92
N ASP A 189 7.18 -14.23 17.72
CA ASP A 189 6.71 -13.37 16.65
C ASP A 189 5.52 -13.97 15.88
N VAL A 190 4.58 -13.12 15.47
CA VAL A 190 3.54 -13.50 14.51
C VAL A 190 4.05 -13.27 13.10
N ILE A 191 4.05 -14.33 12.31
CA ILE A 191 4.56 -14.29 10.94
C ILE A 191 3.51 -14.75 9.93
N TYR A 192 3.78 -14.40 8.69
CA TYR A 192 3.03 -14.80 7.51
C TYR A 192 4.00 -15.43 6.51
N ILE A 193 3.72 -16.65 6.06
CA ILE A 193 4.47 -17.37 5.04
C ILE A 193 3.53 -17.69 3.87
N GLU A 194 3.88 -17.24 2.67
CA GLU A 194 3.17 -17.62 1.44
C GLU A 194 3.61 -19.01 0.96
N ALA A 195 2.65 -19.93 0.79
CA ALA A 195 2.94 -21.34 0.52
C ALA A 195 3.66 -21.58 -0.82
N ASN A 196 3.40 -20.75 -1.84
CA ASN A 196 3.95 -20.93 -3.18
C ASN A 196 5.34 -20.30 -3.35
N SER A 197 5.55 -19.12 -2.78
CA SER A 197 6.80 -18.36 -2.95
C SER A 197 7.81 -18.60 -1.83
N GLY A 198 7.36 -19.11 -0.68
CA GLY A 198 8.18 -19.16 0.53
C GLY A 198 8.47 -17.78 1.13
N ALA A 199 7.85 -16.71 0.61
CA ALA A 199 8.05 -15.36 1.11
C ALA A 199 7.52 -15.24 2.55
N VAL A 200 8.38 -14.76 3.43
CA VAL A 200 8.09 -14.55 4.85
C VAL A 200 7.92 -13.07 5.12
N LYS A 201 6.99 -12.73 6.00
CA LYS A 201 6.82 -11.38 6.53
C LYS A 201 6.55 -11.42 8.03
N ARG A 202 7.36 -10.70 8.81
CA ARG A 202 7.11 -10.48 10.25
C ARG A 202 5.97 -9.46 10.42
N GLN A 203 4.94 -9.81 11.19
CA GLN A 203 3.83 -8.90 11.49
C GLN A 203 4.04 -8.13 12.78
N GLY A 204 4.75 -8.72 13.75
CA GLY A 204 5.03 -8.11 15.04
C GLY A 204 5.20 -9.15 16.13
N ARG A 205 5.42 -8.69 17.36
CA ARG A 205 5.54 -9.54 18.55
C ARG A 205 4.15 -9.97 19.03
N CYS A 206 3.97 -11.21 19.48
CA CYS A 206 2.66 -11.63 19.98
C CYS A 206 2.32 -10.96 21.31
N ASP A 207 1.07 -10.51 21.46
CA ASP A 207 0.54 -9.87 22.69
C ASP A 207 0.69 -10.73 23.97
N VAL A 208 0.90 -12.05 23.83
CA VAL A 208 1.17 -12.94 24.97
C VAL A 208 2.47 -12.55 25.70
N TYR A 209 3.42 -11.91 25.01
CA TYR A 209 4.72 -11.50 25.55
C TYR A 209 4.75 -10.03 25.98
N THR A 210 3.62 -9.31 25.99
CA THR A 210 3.54 -7.91 26.43
C THR A 210 3.94 -7.69 27.90
N ALA A 211 3.95 -8.75 28.72
CA ALA A 211 4.31 -8.68 30.14
C ALA A 211 5.81 -8.86 30.43
N GLU A 212 6.63 -9.13 29.43
CA GLU A 212 8.09 -9.18 29.61
C GLU A 212 8.63 -7.75 29.68
N TYR A 213 9.48 -7.49 30.68
CA TYR A 213 10.01 -6.17 31.07
C TYR A 213 10.93 -5.57 30.00
N ASP A 214 10.39 -5.23 28.83
CA ASP A 214 11.17 -4.68 27.74
C ASP A 214 10.81 -3.24 27.40
N LEU A 215 11.85 -2.43 27.25
CA LEU A 215 11.78 -1.07 26.73
C LEU A 215 11.77 -1.08 25.18
N GLU A 216 11.38 -2.21 24.60
CA GLU A 216 11.36 -2.44 23.16
C GLU A 216 10.13 -1.79 22.52
N ALA A 217 10.37 -1.04 21.45
CA ALA A 217 9.35 -0.36 20.66
C ALA A 217 8.74 -1.28 19.60
N ASP A 218 8.59 -2.56 19.91
CA ASP A 218 8.06 -3.55 18.97
C ASP A 218 6.54 -3.39 18.81
N GLU A 219 6.05 -3.59 17.59
CA GLU A 219 4.61 -3.57 17.30
C GLU A 219 4.00 -4.88 17.79
N TYR A 220 3.18 -4.81 18.84
CA TYR A 220 2.47 -5.96 19.37
C TYR A 220 1.22 -6.27 18.55
N VAL A 221 1.09 -7.53 18.16
CA VAL A 221 0.00 -8.04 17.33
C VAL A 221 -0.70 -9.23 18.01
N PRO A 222 -2.04 -9.28 17.92
CA PRO A 222 -2.81 -10.33 18.56
C PRO A 222 -2.59 -11.68 17.88
N LEU A 223 -2.71 -12.75 18.67
CA LEU A 223 -2.64 -14.11 18.15
C LEU A 223 -3.68 -14.31 17.02
N PRO A 224 -3.28 -14.80 15.84
CA PRO A 224 -4.20 -14.96 14.72
C PRO A 224 -5.40 -15.84 15.07
N LYS A 225 -6.57 -15.39 14.64
CA LYS A 225 -7.81 -16.16 14.70
C LYS A 225 -7.92 -17.05 13.46
N GLY A 226 -8.35 -18.29 13.65
CA GLY A 226 -8.51 -19.25 12.55
C GLY A 226 -7.40 -20.31 12.51
N GLU A 227 -7.40 -21.08 11.43
CA GLU A 227 -6.42 -22.15 11.23
C GLU A 227 -5.07 -21.58 10.81
N VAL A 228 -3.99 -22.28 11.16
CA VAL A 228 -2.62 -21.91 10.76
C VAL A 228 -2.50 -21.84 9.24
N HIS A 229 -3.03 -22.85 8.54
CA HIS A 229 -3.06 -22.89 7.09
C HIS A 229 -4.42 -22.40 6.59
N LYS A 230 -4.44 -21.34 5.77
CA LYS A 230 -5.69 -20.77 5.26
C LYS A 230 -5.50 -20.20 3.86
N LYS A 231 -6.62 -20.10 3.13
CA LYS A 231 -6.70 -19.35 1.88
C LYS A 231 -7.07 -17.90 2.21
N LYS A 232 -6.24 -16.95 1.83
CA LYS A 232 -6.44 -15.52 2.06
C LYS A 232 -6.68 -14.83 0.73
N GLU A 233 -7.83 -14.17 0.59
CA GLU A 233 -8.07 -13.26 -0.54
C GLU A 233 -7.25 -12.00 -0.32
N VAL A 234 -6.27 -11.78 -1.20
CA VAL A 234 -5.46 -10.56 -1.23
C VAL A 234 -6.00 -9.70 -2.36
N VAL A 235 -6.44 -8.49 -1.99
CA VAL A 235 -6.88 -7.47 -2.94
C VAL A 235 -5.77 -6.44 -3.04
N GLN A 236 -5.23 -6.29 -4.24
CA GLN A 236 -4.20 -5.29 -4.53
C GLN A 236 -4.74 -4.31 -5.56
N ASP A 237 -4.66 -3.02 -5.20
CA ASP A 237 -4.96 -1.93 -6.12
C ASP A 237 -3.64 -1.40 -6.67
N VAL A 238 -3.47 -1.45 -7.99
CA VAL A 238 -2.28 -0.96 -8.72
C VAL A 238 -2.70 -0.07 -9.87
N THR A 239 -1.90 0.90 -10.27
CA THR A 239 -2.17 1.67 -11.50
C THR A 239 -1.47 1.04 -12.71
N LEU A 240 -1.91 1.38 -13.93
CA LEU A 240 -1.17 0.97 -15.13
C LEU A 240 0.24 1.54 -15.15
N HIS A 241 0.42 2.74 -14.62
CA HIS A 241 1.74 3.35 -14.50
C HIS A 241 2.68 2.54 -13.58
N ASP A 242 2.17 2.00 -12.47
CA ASP A 242 2.99 1.17 -11.57
C ASP A 242 3.50 -0.08 -12.29
N LEU A 243 2.66 -0.70 -13.12
CA LEU A 243 3.06 -1.84 -13.95
C LEU A 243 4.09 -1.46 -15.03
N ASP A 244 3.91 -0.31 -15.68
CA ASP A 244 4.89 0.19 -16.65
C ASP A 244 6.26 0.40 -16.00
N VAL A 245 6.29 1.04 -14.82
CA VAL A 245 7.53 1.29 -14.09
C VAL A 245 8.17 -0.02 -13.63
N ALA A 246 7.38 -0.96 -13.12
CA ALA A 246 7.88 -2.26 -12.70
C ALA A 246 8.53 -3.04 -13.85
N ASN A 247 7.93 -2.98 -15.05
CA ASN A 247 8.46 -3.66 -16.24
C ASN A 247 9.66 -2.92 -16.86
N ALA A 248 9.63 -1.58 -16.91
CA ALA A 248 10.70 -0.78 -17.51
C ALA A 248 11.94 -0.67 -16.59
N ARG A 249 11.74 -0.76 -15.27
CA ARG A 249 12.80 -0.69 -14.26
C ARG A 249 12.55 -1.77 -13.19
N PRO A 250 12.91 -3.04 -13.47
CA PRO A 250 12.75 -4.11 -12.49
C PRO A 250 13.49 -3.76 -11.20
N GLN A 251 12.75 -3.58 -10.11
CA GLN A 251 13.32 -3.40 -8.78
C GLN A 251 13.57 -4.80 -8.20
N GLY A 252 14.83 -5.10 -7.85
CA GLY A 252 15.18 -6.38 -7.22
C GLY A 252 16.17 -7.25 -7.97
N GLY A 253 16.88 -6.72 -8.99
CA GLY A 253 18.09 -7.38 -9.46
C GLY A 253 19.13 -7.45 -8.33
N GLN A 254 19.77 -8.61 -8.15
CA GLN A 254 20.95 -8.74 -7.29
C GLN A 254 22.23 -8.18 -7.97
N ASP A 255 22.11 -7.69 -9.20
CA ASP A 255 23.23 -7.19 -9.98
C ASP A 255 23.62 -5.78 -9.54
N ILE A 256 24.95 -5.55 -9.40
CA ILE A 256 25.56 -4.26 -9.02
C ILE A 256 25.02 -3.09 -9.86
N VAL A 257 24.72 -3.33 -11.14
CA VAL A 257 24.16 -2.33 -12.06
C VAL A 257 22.75 -1.89 -11.64
N SER A 258 21.92 -2.81 -11.14
CA SER A 258 20.57 -2.50 -10.67
C SER A 258 20.57 -1.77 -9.32
N MET A 259 21.54 -2.08 -8.45
CA MET A 259 21.79 -1.33 -7.21
C MET A 259 22.33 0.08 -7.50
N MET A 260 23.26 0.22 -8.45
CA MET A 260 23.76 1.52 -8.91
C MET A 260 22.65 2.35 -9.55
N GLY A 261 21.76 1.75 -10.34
CA GLY A 261 20.61 2.46 -10.93
C GLY A 261 19.61 3.01 -9.89
N GLN A 262 19.48 2.36 -8.74
CA GLN A 262 18.70 2.88 -7.61
C GLN A 262 19.42 3.98 -6.84
N LEU A 263 20.75 3.87 -6.67
CA LEU A 263 21.61 4.85 -5.99
C LEU A 263 21.87 6.12 -6.82
N MET A 264 21.90 5.99 -8.15
CA MET A 264 22.15 7.09 -9.10
C MET A 264 20.88 7.85 -9.49
N LYS A 265 19.71 7.54 -8.90
CA LYS A 265 18.52 8.39 -9.11
C LYS A 265 18.86 9.81 -8.63
N PRO A 266 18.93 10.82 -9.52
CA PRO A 266 18.94 12.20 -9.05
C PRO A 266 17.69 12.38 -8.19
N LYS A 267 17.85 12.97 -7.00
CA LYS A 267 16.72 13.40 -6.19
C LYS A 267 15.80 14.18 -7.12
N LYS A 268 14.57 13.71 -7.33
CA LYS A 268 13.55 14.50 -8.02
C LYS A 268 13.56 15.86 -7.34
N THR A 269 14.06 16.87 -8.03
CA THR A 269 13.96 18.25 -7.58
C THR A 269 12.48 18.52 -7.43
N GLU A 270 12.06 18.87 -6.21
CA GLU A 270 10.72 19.41 -5.98
C GLU A 270 10.55 20.56 -6.96
N ILE A 271 9.66 20.37 -7.94
CA ILE A 271 9.29 21.42 -8.87
C ILE A 271 8.49 22.43 -8.03
N THR A 272 9.01 23.64 -7.94
CA THR A 272 8.43 24.78 -7.20
C THR A 272 7.19 25.31 -7.90
#